data_AF-A0A1S1TI01-F1
#
_entry.id   AF-A0A1S1TI01-F1
#
_cell.length_a   1.000
_cell.length_b   1.000
_cell.length_c   1.000
_cell.angle_alpha   90.00
_cell.angle_beta   90.00
_cell.angle_gamma   90.00
#
_symmetry.space_group_name_H-M   'P 1'
#
loop_
_entity.id
_entity.type
_entity.pdbx_description
1 polymer ?
#
loop_
_entity_poly.entity_id
_entity_poly.type
_entity_poly.pdbx_seq_one_letter_code
_entity_poly.pdbx_strand_id
1 'polypeptide(L)' 'MPWVRFTAPFDFKPPGRPQVTIAYKPGVYNVPSACATLAIAAGKAVRLPKPKMKIEVEEIKNGTA' A
#
# COMPACT_ATOMS: atom_id res chain seq x y z
N MET A 1 5.84 -5.29 7.84
CA MET A 1 5.33 -5.48 6.46
C MET A 1 4.78 -4.15 5.96
N PRO A 2 5.19 -3.68 4.76
CA PRO A 2 4.71 -2.43 4.19
C PRO A 2 3.30 -2.55 3.59
N TRP A 3 2.51 -1.48 3.77
CA TRP A 3 1.29 -1.26 3.00
C TRP A 3 1.64 -0.61 1.67
N VAL A 4 1.13 -1.17 0.59
CA VAL A 4 1.30 -0.63 -0.77
C VAL A 4 -0.04 -0.56 -1.47
N ARG A 5 -0.18 0.42 -2.36
CA ARG A 5 -1.30 0.52 -3.30
C ARG A 5 -0.83 0.06 -4.68
N PHE A 6 -1.33 -1.06 -5.17
CA PHE A 6 -1.13 -1.50 -6.54
C PHE A 6 -1.99 -0.66 -7.48
N THR A 7 -1.36 -0.13 -8.52
CA THR A 7 -2.00 0.63 -9.60
C THR A 7 -2.35 -0.27 -10.79
N ALA A 8 -1.67 -1.41 -10.91
CA ALA A 8 -1.87 -2.40 -11.96
C ALA A 8 -1.77 -3.83 -11.40
N PRO A 9 -2.28 -4.84 -12.13
CA PRO A 9 -2.10 -6.24 -11.74
C PRO A 9 -0.61 -6.63 -11.63
N PHE A 10 -0.25 -7.35 -10.57
CA PHE A 10 1.11 -7.79 -10.30
C PHE A 10 1.16 -9.21 -9.74
N ASP A 11 1.93 -10.07 -10.38
CA ASP A 11 2.17 -11.44 -9.92
C ASP A 11 3.46 -11.50 -9.10
N PHE A 12 3.35 -11.99 -7.87
CA PHE A 12 4.47 -12.15 -6.96
C PHE A 12 4.75 -13.62 -6.68
N LYS A 13 6.00 -14.05 -6.88
CA LYS A 13 6.50 -15.37 -6.50
C LYS A 13 7.38 -15.24 -5.24
N PRO A 14 6.94 -15.76 -4.07
CA PRO A 14 7.73 -15.68 -2.85
C PRO A 14 9.00 -16.55 -2.97
N PRO A 15 10.17 -16.06 -2.52
CA PRO A 15 11.45 -16.79 -2.68
C PRO A 15 11.49 -18.13 -1.91
N GLY A 16 10.74 -18.27 -0.82
CA GLY A 16 10.65 -19.52 -0.05
C GLY A 16 9.54 -20.48 -0.52
N ARG A 17 8.74 -20.11 -1.53
CA ARG A 17 7.62 -20.92 -2.05
C ARG A 17 7.49 -20.73 -3.56
N PRO A 18 8.44 -21.26 -4.36
CA PRO A 18 8.46 -21.03 -5.80
C PRO A 18 7.24 -21.60 -6.54
N GLN A 19 6.58 -22.62 -5.97
CA GLN A 19 5.32 -23.16 -6.52
C GLN A 19 4.10 -22.23 -6.34
N VAL A 20 4.20 -21.15 -5.56
CA VAL A 20 3.08 -20.23 -5.29
C VAL A 20 3.25 -18.94 -6.07
N THR A 21 2.21 -18.54 -6.79
CA THR A 21 2.11 -17.22 -7.41
C THR A 21 0.91 -16.48 -6.82
N ILE A 22 1.15 -15.28 -6.30
CA ILE A 22 0.12 -14.42 -5.72
C ILE A 22 -0.18 -13.31 -6.73
N ALA A 23 -1.38 -13.34 -7.31
CA ALA A 23 -1.85 -12.32 -8.23
C ALA A 23 -2.53 -11.18 -7.45
N TYR A 24 -1.86 -10.03 -7.36
CA TYR A 24 -2.43 -8.81 -6.79
C TYR A 24 -3.21 -8.05 -7.85
N LYS A 25 -4.46 -7.71 -7.55
CA LYS A 25 -5.26 -6.78 -8.35
C LYS A 25 -4.98 -5.34 -7.90
N PRO A 26 -5.36 -4.32 -8.70
CA PRO A 26 -5.28 -2.92 -8.25
C PRO A 26 -6.04 -2.73 -6.92
N GLY A 27 -5.39 -2.10 -5.94
CA GLY A 27 -5.93 -1.99 -4.58
C GLY A 27 -4.86 -1.82 -3.52
N VAL A 28 -5.28 -1.75 -2.25
CA VAL A 28 -4.39 -1.56 -1.10
C VAL A 28 -4.19 -2.88 -0.37
N TYR A 29 -2.93 -3.27 -0.17
CA TYR A 29 -2.59 -4.55 0.45
C TYR A 29 -1.39 -4.41 1.40
N ASN A 30 -1.37 -5.21 2.45
CA ASN A 30 -0.20 -5.42 3.29
C ASN A 30 0.61 -6.59 2.69
N VAL A 31 1.81 -6.32 2.20
CA VAL A 31 2.61 -7.30 1.44
C VAL A 31 4.00 -7.50 2.05
N PRO A 32 4.69 -8.60 1.73
CA PRO A 32 6.10 -8.77 2.10
C PRO A 32 6.97 -7.65 1.52
N SER A 33 8.05 -7.28 2.24
CA SER A 33 8.96 -6.22 1.80
C SER A 33 9.57 -6.48 0.42
N ALA A 34 9.85 -7.74 0.09
CA ALA A 34 10.33 -8.14 -1.24
C ALA A 34 9.29 -7.83 -2.33
N CYS A 35 8.01 -8.17 -2.10
CA CYS A 35 6.93 -7.86 -3.03
C CYS A 35 6.77 -6.36 -3.23
N ALA A 36 6.75 -5.58 -2.14
CA ALA A 36 6.66 -4.13 -2.23
C ALA A 36 7.81 -3.53 -3.06
N THR A 37 9.05 -3.97 -2.83
CA THR A 37 10.21 -3.47 -3.55
C THR A 37 10.13 -3.79 -5.05
N LEU A 38 9.77 -5.02 -5.40
CA LEU A 38 9.62 -5.44 -6.79
C LEU A 38 8.47 -4.73 -7.49
N ALA A 39 7.32 -4.58 -6.84
CA ALA A 39 6.15 -3.93 -7.41
C ALA A 39 6.36 -2.43 -7.63
N ILE A 40 7.07 -1.77 -6.71
CA ILE A 40 7.44 -0.35 -6.84
C ILE A 40 8.49 -0.17 -7.92
N ALA A 41 9.53 -1.01 -7.96
CA ALA A 41 10.55 -0.98 -9.01
C ALA A 41 9.97 -1.22 -10.41
N ALA A 42 8.92 -2.05 -10.50
CA ALA A 42 8.17 -2.29 -11.73
C ALA A 42 7.17 -1.16 -12.07
N GLY A 43 7.06 -0.10 -11.25
CA GLY A 43 6.10 1.00 -11.45
C GLY A 43 4.63 0.60 -11.29
N LYS A 44 4.34 -0.58 -10.71
CA LYS A 44 2.99 -1.13 -10.57
C LYS A 44 2.39 -0.93 -9.18
N ALA A 45 3.17 -0.37 -8.24
CA ALA A 45 2.70 -0.07 -6.91
C ALA A 45 3.35 1.20 -6.35
N VAL A 46 2.64 1.84 -5.42
CA VAL A 46 3.12 2.98 -4.64
C VAL A 46 3.12 2.60 -3.16
N ARG A 47 4.21 2.92 -2.46
CA ARG A 47 4.29 2.70 -1.01
C ARG A 47 3.37 3.67 -0.31
N LEU A 48 2.48 3.16 0.53
CA LEU A 48 1.67 4.02 1.38
C LEU A 48 2.51 4.39 2.62
N PRO A 49 2.59 5.69 2.96
CA PRO A 49 3.13 6.08 4.24
C PRO A 49 2.23 5.49 5.34
N LYS A 50 2.83 5.08 6.47
CA LYS A 50 2.02 4.84 7.67
C LYS A 50 1.23 6.12 7.93
N PRO A 51 -0.07 6.06 8.26
CA PRO A 51 -0.79 7.24 8.69
C PRO A 51 0.02 7.86 9.83
N LYS A 52 0.59 9.05 9.60
CA LYS A 52 0.99 9.90 10.71
C LYS A 52 -0.33 10.24 11.37
N MET A 53 -0.54 9.80 12.59
CA MET A 53 -1.68 10.23 13.39
C MET A 53 -1.49 11.73 13.62
N LYS A 54 -1.89 12.55 12.64
CA LYS A 54 -2.15 13.96 12.84
C LYS A 54 -3.56 14.00 13.41
N ILE A 55 -3.65 14.03 14.73
CA ILE A 55 -4.79 14.65 15.37
C ILE A 55 -4.64 16.13 15.01
N GLU A 56 -5.30 16.57 13.94
CA GLU A 56 -5.53 17.98 13.69
C GLU A 56 -7.03 18.19 13.89
N VAL A 57 -7.35 18.73 15.06
CA VAL A 57 -8.71 19.12 15.45
C VAL A 57 -9.03 20.36 14.62
N GLU A 58 -9.76 20.21 13.53
CA GLU A 58 -10.34 21.37 12.85
C GLU A 58 -11.64 21.74 13.57
N GLU A 59 -11.48 22.70 14.48
CA GLU A 59 -12.54 23.42 15.19
C GLU A 59 -13.48 24.07 14.15
N ILE A 60 -14.66 23.47 13.94
CA ILE A 60 -15.75 24.11 13.20
C ILE A 60 -16.20 25.30 14.05
N LYS A 61 -15.64 26.48 13.78
CA LYS A 61 -16.21 27.74 14.25
C LYS A 61 -17.57 27.93 13.58
N ASN A 62 -18.61 27.43 14.23
CA ASN A 62 -19.97 27.91 14.00
C ASN A 62 -20.00 29.39 14.43
N GLY A 63 -19.81 30.28 13.46
CA GLY A 63 -20.19 31.67 13.58
C GLY A 63 -21.68 31.74 13.92
N THR A 64 -21.97 32.36 15.05
CA THR A 64 -23.31 32.64 15.58
C THR A 64 -23.76 34.02 15.10
N ALA A 65 -25.08 34.17 14.96
CA ALA A 65 -25.88 35.40 14.87
C ALA A 65 -25.93 36.15 13.54
#